data_AF-A0A959ILK0-F1
#
_entry.id   AF-A0A959ILK0-F1
#
_cell.length_a   1.000
_cell.length_b   1.000
_cell.length_c   1.000
_cell.angle_alpha   90.00
_cell.angle_beta   90.00
_cell.angle_gamma   90.00
#
_symmetry.space_group_name_H-M   'P 1'
#
loop_
_entity.id
_entity.type
_entity.pdbx_description
1 polymer ?
#
loop_
_entity_poly.entity_id
_entity_poly.type
_entity_poly.pdbx_seq_one_letter_code
_entity_poly.pdbx_strand_id
1 'polypeptide(L)'
;MILLDTVNDPLDHVISALIVLLVLSIISEKLTDLIRSYPRQSRALLYCLLVYLIYALLPSGKPVSYIGNLFLFICILVLVLTLLPVLRQGKLLSTIDERVTNARKTILPNIEKTPFSFIDPRTERQVLVLNYIIGFVVAFLFKADIFAIFKSQNGSPQNSLGWSAERFAFKNDLKLNINWALENDDIVILLGILITGFFLSFGSKFFHDLLDYLLTSKNLRRKLFSKELYQLQSIEEIRSFLTDAHTQHVFIENTVEKYKNTIFRRKNIHNVALSHHLINGKQHPVVEVHLFDSDTSGLPQALPMEAPFSYAIPIRYITNVAIPKVHIGMGAEILSINQTSANQSSGTFGCVVRSKLTNKKFGITCCHVVNFGLSTRRRIDPDNVPIVKIKDRELQPVIEELLHWNIRSPKFDIALIGPLTGTYENIRDDQQTALTHILGKSRTISPVDFEQQTQVGFYGVSSGFQEGRIASKSLGMAKIAYHDQEVTMQDIIMIGKKQEDDSWRSISQKGDSGAIVFDLKTLEVLGLLIAGNSEYSYVIPLQPFLSLKDYEIDT
;
A
#
# COMPACT_ATOMS: atom_id res chain seq x y z
N MET A 1 11.96 5.11 14.68
CA MET A 1 11.26 6.40 14.89
C MET A 1 11.15 7.06 13.52
N ILE A 2 10.13 6.67 12.75
CA ILE A 2 9.84 7.19 11.41
C ILE A 2 8.66 8.15 11.62
N LEU A 3 8.89 9.43 11.33
CA LEU A 3 7.90 10.50 11.47
C LEU A 3 6.73 10.25 10.53
N LEU A 4 5.55 10.08 11.14
CA LEU A 4 4.24 10.06 10.51
C LEU A 4 3.83 11.51 10.19
N ASP A 5 4.37 12.09 9.12
CA ASP A 5 3.78 13.30 8.52
C ASP A 5 2.62 12.86 7.60
N THR A 6 1.46 12.60 8.21
CA THR A 6 0.21 12.42 7.48
C THR A 6 -0.93 13.01 8.30
N VAL A 7 -1.67 13.93 7.67
CA VAL A 7 -3.08 14.32 7.95
C VAL A 7 -3.71 13.51 9.09
N ASN A 8 -4.07 14.19 10.19
CA ASN A 8 -4.67 13.65 11.43
C ASN A 8 -5.68 12.50 11.21
N ASP A 9 -5.22 11.27 10.99
CA ASP A 9 -6.10 10.10 10.96
C ASP A 9 -6.54 9.85 12.40
N PRO A 10 -7.85 9.93 12.73
CA PRO A 10 -8.33 9.67 14.09
C PRO A 10 -7.87 8.30 14.62
N LEU A 11 -7.62 7.34 13.73
CA LEU A 11 -7.10 6.02 14.08
C LEU A 11 -5.66 6.08 14.62
N ASP A 12 -4.82 6.96 14.08
CA ASP A 12 -3.44 7.15 14.58
C ASP A 12 -3.43 7.78 15.97
N HIS A 13 -4.40 8.65 16.25
CA HIS A 13 -4.58 9.21 17.58
C HIS A 13 -4.99 8.14 18.60
N VAL A 14 -5.95 7.28 18.23
CA VAL A 14 -6.38 6.14 19.07
C VAL A 14 -5.22 5.17 19.32
N ILE A 15 -4.43 4.84 18.28
CA ILE A 15 -3.25 3.98 18.41
C ILE A 15 -2.24 4.61 19.39
N SER A 16 -1.94 5.90 19.25
CA SER A 16 -1.02 6.59 20.15
C SER A 16 -1.53 6.64 21.60
N ALA A 17 -2.82 6.85 21.81
CA ALA A 17 -3.45 6.82 23.13
C ALA A 17 -3.32 5.43 23.79
N LEU A 18 -3.56 4.36 23.02
CA LEU A 18 -3.41 2.99 23.51
C LEU A 18 -1.97 2.61 23.81
N ILE A 19 -0.99 3.13 23.08
CA ILE A 19 0.43 2.93 23.40
C ILE A 19 0.76 3.54 24.76
N VAL A 20 0.25 4.74 25.06
CA VAL A 20 0.42 5.37 26.38
C VAL A 20 -0.22 4.52 27.48
N LEU A 21 -1.45 4.05 27.27
CA LEU A 21 -2.13 3.18 28.24
C LEU A 21 -1.45 1.83 28.42
N LEU A 22 -0.88 1.24 27.35
CA LEU A 22 -0.08 0.02 27.42
C LEU A 22 1.14 0.20 28.32
N VAL A 23 1.89 1.31 28.16
CA VAL A 23 3.06 1.61 29.00
C VAL A 23 2.64 1.77 30.47
N LEU A 24 1.58 2.53 30.75
CA LEU A 24 1.05 2.68 32.11
C LEU A 24 0.58 1.34 32.69
N SER A 25 0.05 0.45 31.86
CA SER A 25 -0.40 -0.88 32.29
C SER A 25 0.77 -1.78 32.64
N ILE A 26 1.88 -1.74 31.89
CA ILE A 26 3.13 -2.44 32.23
C ILE A 26 3.66 -1.95 33.58
N ILE A 27 3.64 -0.64 33.84
CA ILE A 27 4.07 -0.07 35.13
C ILE A 27 3.16 -0.59 36.26
N SER A 28 1.85 -0.56 36.08
CA SER A 28 0.86 -1.08 37.04
C SER A 28 1.07 -2.57 37.34
N GLU A 29 1.34 -3.37 36.32
CA GLU A 29 1.62 -4.80 36.44
C GLU A 29 2.90 -5.05 37.25
N LYS A 30 3.99 -4.33 36.95
CA LYS A 30 5.24 -4.46 37.72
C LYS A 30 5.12 -3.99 39.16
N LEU A 31 4.34 -2.95 39.42
CA LEU A 31 4.05 -2.50 40.79
C LEU A 31 3.20 -3.53 41.56
N THR A 32 2.25 -4.17 40.87
CA THR A 32 1.47 -5.28 41.41
C THR A 32 2.34 -6.47 41.75
N ASP A 33 3.20 -6.91 40.83
CA ASP A 33 4.15 -8.00 41.05
C ASP A 33 5.04 -7.70 42.27
N LEU A 34 5.58 -6.48 42.34
CA LEU A 34 6.40 -6.02 43.47
C LEU A 34 5.64 -6.14 44.79
N ILE A 35 4.41 -5.61 44.88
CA ILE A 35 3.61 -5.68 46.11
C ILE A 35 3.30 -7.13 46.49
N ARG A 36 3.04 -8.00 45.50
CA ARG A 36 2.79 -9.43 45.72
C ARG A 36 4.04 -10.19 46.17
N SER A 37 5.23 -9.78 45.74
CA SER A 37 6.50 -10.37 46.20
C SER A 37 6.80 -10.10 47.67
N TYR A 38 6.19 -9.06 48.27
CA TYR A 38 6.36 -8.71 49.69
C TYR A 38 5.05 -8.81 50.49
N PRO A 39 4.42 -10.00 50.60
CA PRO A 39 3.09 -10.15 51.18
C PRO A 39 3.00 -9.69 52.64
N ARG A 40 4.08 -9.82 53.42
CA ARG A 40 4.14 -9.34 54.81
C ARG A 40 4.20 -7.81 54.94
N GLN A 41 4.71 -7.11 53.93
CA GLN A 41 4.87 -5.64 53.92
C GLN A 41 3.82 -4.95 53.04
N SER A 42 3.08 -5.72 52.22
CA SER A 42 2.04 -5.21 51.31
C SER A 42 0.97 -4.37 52.00
N ARG A 43 0.50 -4.78 53.19
CA ARG A 43 -0.49 -4.01 53.97
C ARG A 43 0.04 -2.65 54.40
N ALA A 44 1.31 -2.58 54.81
CA ALA A 44 1.95 -1.33 55.19
C ALA A 44 2.12 -0.40 54.00
N LEU A 45 2.59 -0.92 52.87
CA LEU A 45 2.68 -0.17 51.62
C LEU A 45 1.32 0.38 51.21
N LEU A 46 0.26 -0.42 51.31
CA LEU A 46 -1.10 0.01 51.03
C LEU A 46 -1.57 1.13 51.98
N TYR A 47 -1.28 1.03 53.28
CA TYR A 47 -1.59 2.09 54.25
C TYR A 47 -0.80 3.38 53.97
N CYS A 48 0.49 3.30 53.65
CA CYS A 48 1.28 4.46 53.27
C CYS A 48 0.73 5.14 52.02
N LEU A 49 0.33 4.33 51.04
CA LEU A 49 -0.28 4.79 49.81
C LEU A 49 -1.64 5.46 50.06
N LEU A 50 -2.46 4.87 50.94
CA LEU A 50 -3.75 5.43 51.34
C LEU A 50 -3.56 6.76 52.09
N VAL A 51 -2.63 6.82 53.05
CA VAL A 51 -2.32 8.05 53.79
C VAL A 51 -1.81 9.13 52.83
N TYR A 52 -0.98 8.76 51.86
CA TYR A 52 -0.54 9.67 50.80
C TYR A 52 -1.68 10.18 49.93
N LEU A 53 -2.57 9.29 49.49
CA LEU A 53 -3.74 9.68 48.70
C LEU A 53 -4.66 10.60 49.50
N ILE A 54 -4.95 10.28 50.77
CA ILE A 54 -5.74 11.13 51.65
C ILE A 54 -5.06 12.50 51.82
N TYR A 55 -3.75 12.52 52.03
CA TYR A 55 -2.99 13.76 52.15
C TYR A 55 -3.00 14.58 50.85
N ALA A 56 -2.83 13.93 49.70
CA ALA A 56 -2.88 14.58 48.39
C ALA A 56 -4.29 15.13 48.06
N LEU A 57 -5.34 14.54 48.64
CA LEU A 57 -6.72 14.97 48.52
C LEU A 57 -7.11 16.07 49.53
N LEU A 58 -6.31 16.32 50.57
CA LEU A 58 -6.59 17.41 51.51
C LEU A 58 -6.34 18.77 50.83
N PRO A 59 -7.32 19.69 50.82
CA PRO A 59 -7.16 21.01 50.22
C PRO A 59 -6.14 21.80 51.02
N SER A 60 -4.88 21.78 50.59
CA SER A 60 -3.84 22.62 51.17
C SER A 60 -3.99 24.03 50.58
N GLY A 61 -4.56 24.95 51.35
CA GLY A 61 -4.76 26.36 50.96
C GLY A 61 -3.46 27.16 50.73
N LYS A 62 -2.31 26.49 50.62
CA LYS A 62 -1.01 27.10 50.30
C LYS A 62 -0.24 26.19 49.35
N PRO A 63 0.48 26.72 48.35
CA PRO A 63 1.32 25.93 47.45
C PRO A 63 2.49 25.35 48.25
N VAL A 64 2.32 24.15 48.80
CA VAL A 64 3.42 23.39 49.38
C VAL A 64 4.27 22.87 48.22
N SER A 65 5.58 23.10 48.27
CA SER A 65 6.50 22.67 47.21
C SER A 65 6.42 21.15 47.03
N TYR A 66 6.42 20.69 45.77
CA TYR A 66 6.38 19.27 45.41
C TYR A 66 7.44 18.41 46.16
N ILE A 67 8.57 19.02 46.51
CA ILE A 67 9.65 18.41 47.30
C ILE A 67 9.20 18.13 48.74
N GLY A 68 8.40 19.02 49.35
CA GLY A 68 7.85 18.83 50.69
C GLY A 68 6.88 17.66 50.78
N ASN A 69 6.02 17.49 49.78
CA ASN A 69 5.06 16.37 49.73
C ASN A 69 5.77 15.03 49.48
N LEU A 70 6.80 15.02 48.63
CA LEU A 70 7.64 13.84 48.40
C LEU A 70 8.44 13.46 49.66
N PHE A 71 9.02 14.45 50.33
CA PHE A 71 9.77 14.24 51.57
C PHE A 71 8.85 13.75 52.70
N LEU A 72 7.68 14.36 52.87
CA LEU A 72 6.68 13.95 53.85
C LEU A 72 6.17 12.53 53.55
N PHE A 73 5.96 12.18 52.28
CA PHE A 73 5.61 10.82 51.87
C PHE A 73 6.70 9.81 52.27
N ILE A 74 7.97 10.12 52.01
CA ILE A 74 9.10 9.28 52.41
C ILE A 74 9.15 9.16 53.94
N CYS A 75 8.91 10.25 54.69
CA CYS A 75 8.87 10.23 56.15
C CYS A 75 7.70 9.39 56.69
N ILE A 76 6.50 9.50 56.12
CA ILE A 76 5.32 8.71 56.51
C ILE A 76 5.54 7.24 56.17
N LEU A 77 6.11 6.95 54.99
CA LEU A 77 6.47 5.59 54.56
C LEU A 77 7.45 4.97 55.57
N VAL A 78 8.51 5.68 55.96
CA VAL A 78 9.49 5.24 56.96
C VAL A 78 8.86 5.10 58.36
N LEU A 79 7.97 6.01 58.76
CA LEU A 79 7.28 5.96 60.06
C LEU A 79 6.32 4.78 60.16
N VAL A 80 5.53 4.52 59.12
CA VAL A 80 4.62 3.37 59.08
C VAL A 80 5.40 2.06 59.01
N LEU A 81 6.51 2.04 58.25
CA LEU A 81 7.43 0.90 58.20
C LEU A 81 8.05 0.58 59.57
N THR A 82 8.27 1.59 60.42
CA THR A 82 8.83 1.43 61.77
C THR A 82 7.78 1.14 62.85
N LEU A 83 6.53 1.58 62.71
CA LEU A 83 5.43 1.33 63.69
C LEU A 83 4.72 -0.03 63.52
N LEU A 84 4.96 -0.74 62.42
CA LEU A 84 4.40 -2.08 62.12
C LEU A 84 4.55 -3.16 63.22
N PRO A 85 5.67 -3.26 63.95
CA PRO A 85 5.82 -4.30 64.97
C PRO A 85 4.88 -4.09 66.17
N VAL A 86 4.48 -2.84 66.44
CA VAL A 86 3.74 -2.43 67.64
C VAL A 86 2.23 -2.71 67.50
N LEU A 87 1.68 -2.64 66.28
CA LEU A 87 0.25 -2.85 66.01
C LEU A 87 -0.14 -4.35 65.87
N ARG A 88 0.81 -5.27 66.04
CA ARG A 88 0.65 -6.71 65.80
C ARG A 88 -0.15 -7.48 66.87
N GLN A 89 -0.74 -6.82 67.89
CA GLN A 89 -1.40 -7.50 69.02
C GLN A 89 -2.95 -7.50 69.04
N GLY A 90 -3.67 -6.97 68.03
CA GLY A 90 -5.15 -6.89 68.05
C GLY A 90 -5.91 -8.04 67.35
N LYS A 91 -6.84 -8.71 68.06
CA LYS A 91 -7.51 -9.98 67.72
C LYS A 91 -9.00 -9.81 67.27
N LEU A 92 -9.31 -8.94 66.30
CA LEU A 92 -10.71 -8.46 66.10
C LEU A 92 -11.42 -8.78 64.75
N LEU A 93 -10.83 -9.51 63.80
CA LEU A 93 -11.39 -9.59 62.43
C LEU A 93 -12.05 -10.93 62.02
N SER A 94 -12.19 -11.90 62.92
CA SER A 94 -12.68 -13.25 62.55
C SER A 94 -14.20 -13.40 62.41
N THR A 95 -15.02 -12.40 62.75
CA THR A 95 -16.48 -12.60 62.92
C THR A 95 -17.36 -12.15 61.74
N ILE A 96 -16.82 -11.41 60.77
CA ILE A 96 -17.60 -10.86 59.63
C ILE A 96 -17.69 -11.87 58.46
N ASP A 97 -16.79 -12.84 58.42
CA ASP A 97 -16.55 -13.70 57.26
C ASP A 97 -17.56 -14.86 57.11
N GLU A 98 -18.33 -15.15 58.16
CA GLU A 98 -19.23 -16.31 58.21
C GLU A 98 -20.61 -16.03 57.60
N ARG A 99 -21.06 -14.77 57.57
CA ARG A 99 -22.43 -14.40 57.12
C ARG A 99 -22.55 -14.17 55.62
N VAL A 100 -21.47 -13.77 54.94
CA VAL A 100 -21.48 -13.49 53.49
C VAL A 100 -21.43 -14.77 52.65
N THR A 101 -20.91 -15.86 53.22
CA THR A 101 -20.69 -17.14 52.53
C THR A 101 -21.99 -17.92 52.28
N ASN A 102 -23.03 -17.70 53.09
CA ASN A 102 -24.32 -18.40 52.96
C ASN A 102 -25.27 -17.77 51.92
N ALA A 103 -25.11 -16.50 51.56
CA ALA A 103 -25.99 -15.84 50.58
C ALA A 103 -25.66 -16.21 49.11
N ARG A 104 -24.46 -16.71 48.83
CA ARG A 104 -23.97 -16.94 47.46
C ARG A 104 -24.33 -18.31 46.88
N LYS A 105 -24.66 -19.30 47.72
CA LYS A 105 -25.01 -20.68 47.30
C LYS A 105 -26.35 -20.78 46.55
N THR A 106 -27.18 -19.74 46.54
CA THR A 106 -28.57 -19.85 46.09
C THR A 106 -28.84 -19.30 44.68
N ILE A 107 -27.91 -18.57 44.04
CA ILE A 107 -28.27 -17.73 42.87
C ILE A 107 -27.66 -18.15 41.52
N LEU A 108 -26.52 -18.83 41.40
CA LEU A 108 -25.92 -19.11 40.07
C LEU A 108 -25.25 -20.50 39.97
N PRO A 109 -25.94 -21.54 39.48
CA PRO A 109 -25.33 -22.83 39.18
C PRO A 109 -24.90 -23.02 37.71
N ASN A 110 -25.11 -22.06 36.80
CA ASN A 110 -25.05 -22.32 35.35
C ASN A 110 -23.85 -21.75 34.57
N ILE A 111 -22.75 -21.33 35.20
CA ILE A 111 -21.59 -20.72 34.48
C ILE A 111 -20.28 -21.54 34.58
N GLU A 112 -20.23 -22.66 35.29
CA GLU A 112 -18.97 -23.41 35.48
C GLU A 112 -18.85 -24.64 34.56
N LYS A 113 -18.25 -24.46 33.38
CA LYS A 113 -17.70 -25.57 32.58
C LYS A 113 -16.33 -25.21 31.98
N THR A 114 -15.33 -24.98 32.82
CA THR A 114 -13.91 -25.22 32.46
C THR A 114 -13.16 -25.77 33.67
N PRO A 115 -12.37 -26.85 33.52
CA PRO A 115 -11.68 -27.50 34.63
C PRO A 115 -10.34 -26.80 34.87
N PHE A 116 -10.38 -25.63 35.50
CA PHE A 116 -9.17 -25.03 36.08
C PHE A 116 -9.25 -25.14 37.59
N SER A 117 -8.13 -25.54 38.19
CA SER A 117 -7.89 -25.67 39.63
C SER A 117 -8.65 -24.62 40.45
N PHE A 118 -9.34 -25.07 41.50
CA PHE A 118 -10.06 -24.29 42.51
C PHE A 118 -9.21 -23.14 43.09
N ILE A 119 -9.07 -22.04 42.35
CA ILE A 119 -8.65 -20.77 42.91
C ILE A 119 -9.85 -20.30 43.73
N ASP A 120 -9.66 -20.15 45.04
CA ASP A 120 -10.69 -19.60 45.90
C ASP A 120 -11.18 -18.26 45.31
N PRO A 121 -12.48 -18.10 45.00
CA PRO A 121 -13.05 -16.87 44.46
C PRO A 121 -12.74 -15.63 45.32
N ARG A 122 -12.43 -15.82 46.61
CA ARG A 122 -11.96 -14.75 47.51
C ARG A 122 -10.57 -14.25 47.11
N THR A 123 -9.66 -15.17 46.77
CA THR A 123 -8.31 -14.85 46.31
C THR A 123 -8.36 -14.11 44.97
N GLU A 124 -9.19 -14.56 44.04
CA GLU A 124 -9.37 -13.90 42.76
C GLU A 124 -9.89 -12.46 42.91
N ARG A 125 -10.92 -12.26 43.75
CA ARG A 125 -11.43 -10.91 44.07
C ARG A 125 -10.38 -10.03 44.74
N GLN A 126 -9.60 -10.58 45.66
CA GLN A 126 -8.52 -9.84 46.32
C GLN A 126 -7.46 -9.39 45.31
N VAL A 127 -7.08 -10.25 44.37
CA VAL A 127 -6.15 -9.90 43.29
C VAL A 127 -6.76 -8.83 42.37
N LEU A 128 -8.02 -8.97 41.99
CA LEU A 128 -8.68 -7.98 41.12
C LEU A 128 -8.78 -6.60 41.79
N VAL A 129 -9.20 -6.55 43.06
CA VAL A 129 -9.28 -5.30 43.82
C VAL A 129 -7.88 -4.68 44.00
N LEU A 130 -6.87 -5.50 44.29
CA LEU A 130 -5.49 -5.02 44.40
C LEU A 130 -4.99 -4.42 43.08
N ASN A 131 -5.18 -5.12 41.96
CA ASN A 131 -4.80 -4.64 40.63
C ASN A 131 -5.53 -3.34 40.28
N TYR A 132 -6.81 -3.21 40.64
CA TYR A 132 -7.57 -1.98 40.45
C TYR A 132 -7.03 -0.82 41.27
N ILE A 133 -6.76 -1.03 42.57
CA ILE A 133 -6.20 0.01 43.44
C ILE A 133 -4.85 0.48 42.91
N ILE A 134 -3.99 -0.44 42.50
CA ILE A 134 -2.68 -0.13 41.94
C ILE A 134 -2.82 0.62 40.61
N GLY A 135 -3.71 0.15 39.72
CA GLY A 135 -4.02 0.83 38.46
C GLY A 135 -4.53 2.26 38.69
N PHE A 136 -5.43 2.46 39.66
CA PHE A 136 -5.91 3.78 40.05
C PHE A 136 -4.80 4.69 40.55
N VAL A 137 -3.92 4.17 41.41
CA VAL A 137 -2.77 4.91 41.94
C VAL A 137 -1.82 5.34 40.82
N VAL A 138 -1.49 4.42 39.91
CA VAL A 138 -0.65 4.73 38.74
C VAL A 138 -1.34 5.80 37.88
N ALA A 139 -2.63 5.64 37.57
CA ALA A 139 -3.38 6.62 36.81
C ALA A 139 -3.38 8.00 37.50
N PHE A 140 -3.56 8.05 38.82
CA PHE A 140 -3.56 9.28 39.59
C PHE A 140 -2.17 9.95 39.61
N LEU A 141 -1.10 9.19 39.86
CA LEU A 141 0.27 9.71 39.89
C LEU A 141 0.68 10.36 38.56
N PHE A 142 0.28 9.75 37.45
CA PHE A 142 0.57 10.25 36.11
C PHE A 142 -0.50 11.21 35.57
N LYS A 143 -1.53 11.56 36.34
CA LYS A 143 -2.70 12.32 35.87
C LYS A 143 -3.26 11.74 34.55
N ALA A 144 -3.31 10.42 34.44
CA ALA A 144 -3.75 9.73 33.26
C ALA A 144 -5.27 9.72 33.19
N ASP A 145 -5.85 10.84 32.76
CA ASP A 145 -7.28 10.96 32.46
C ASP A 145 -7.54 10.44 31.03
N ILE A 146 -8.34 9.37 30.92
CA ILE A 146 -8.68 8.77 29.62
C ILE A 146 -9.32 9.78 28.67
N PHE A 147 -10.17 10.69 29.16
CA PHE A 147 -10.82 11.69 28.33
C PHE A 147 -9.81 12.70 27.78
N ALA A 148 -8.88 13.17 28.62
CA ALA A 148 -7.81 14.05 28.20
C ALA A 148 -6.87 13.38 27.18
N ILE A 149 -6.52 12.10 27.40
CA ILE A 149 -5.66 11.30 26.51
C ILE A 149 -6.29 11.18 25.11
N PHE A 150 -7.60 10.91 25.02
CA PHE A 150 -8.29 10.78 23.73
C PHE A 150 -8.69 12.12 23.10
N LYS A 151 -8.84 13.20 23.88
CA LYS A 151 -9.20 14.54 23.38
C LYS A 151 -8.00 15.31 22.81
N SER A 152 -6.77 14.83 22.98
CA SER A 152 -5.53 15.54 22.60
C SER A 152 -5.27 15.66 21.08
N GLN A 153 -6.31 15.80 20.24
CA GLN A 153 -6.25 15.65 18.78
C GLN A 153 -5.16 16.46 18.04
N ASN A 154 -4.62 17.54 18.63
CA ASN A 154 -3.56 18.37 18.06
C ASN A 154 -2.19 18.24 18.77
N GLY A 155 -2.03 17.31 19.71
CA GLY A 155 -0.80 17.09 20.45
C GLY A 155 -0.52 15.62 20.72
N SER A 156 0.73 15.30 21.07
CA SER A 156 1.08 13.96 21.56
C SER A 156 0.25 13.64 22.81
N PRO A 157 -0.44 12.48 22.91
CA PRO A 157 -1.19 12.08 24.11
C PRO A 157 -0.35 12.04 25.40
N GLN A 158 0.97 12.10 25.29
CA GLN A 158 1.90 12.24 26.41
C GLN A 158 1.75 13.60 27.11
N ASN A 159 1.29 14.64 26.41
CA ASN A 159 1.13 15.99 26.94
C ASN A 159 -0.05 16.11 27.91
N SER A 160 -0.98 15.14 27.91
CA SER A 160 -2.05 15.07 28.93
C SER A 160 -1.59 14.41 30.22
N LEU A 161 -0.39 13.81 30.26
CA LEU A 161 0.17 13.22 31.46
C LEU A 161 0.90 14.27 32.32
N GLY A 162 0.91 14.02 33.62
CA GLY A 162 1.61 14.84 34.61
C GLY A 162 0.76 15.95 35.20
N TRP A 163 1.01 16.22 36.47
CA TRP A 163 0.42 17.34 37.17
C TRP A 163 1.18 18.63 36.83
N SER A 164 0.49 19.64 36.30
CA SER A 164 1.04 20.99 36.17
C SER A 164 0.75 21.81 37.42
N ALA A 165 1.61 22.76 37.77
CA ALA A 165 1.47 23.62 38.95
C ALA A 165 0.16 24.43 38.98
N GLU A 166 -0.44 24.63 37.81
CA GLU A 166 -1.72 25.33 37.63
C GLU A 166 -2.93 24.42 37.78
N ARG A 167 -2.77 23.10 37.58
CA ARG A 167 -3.87 22.12 37.51
C ARG A 167 -3.68 20.95 38.48
N PHE A 168 -3.18 21.23 39.68
CA PHE A 168 -3.24 20.27 40.77
C PHE A 168 -4.69 20.16 41.23
N ALA A 169 -5.20 18.94 41.37
CA ALA A 169 -6.60 18.72 41.72
C ALA A 169 -6.97 19.41 43.03
N PHE A 170 -8.19 19.96 43.10
CA PHE A 170 -8.80 20.54 44.31
C PHE A 170 -8.19 21.87 44.80
N LYS A 171 -7.68 22.72 43.89
CA LYS A 171 -7.20 24.07 44.25
C LYS A 171 -8.34 25.05 44.54
N ASN A 172 -9.56 24.78 44.07
CA ASN A 172 -10.73 25.62 44.32
C ASN A 172 -11.53 25.09 45.52
N ASP A 173 -11.95 25.99 46.41
CA ASP A 173 -12.74 25.70 47.61
C ASP A 173 -13.89 24.72 47.30
N LEU A 174 -13.84 23.53 47.90
CA LEU A 174 -14.84 22.46 47.84
C LEU A 174 -16.18 22.90 48.47
N LYS A 175 -16.90 23.82 47.81
CA LYS A 175 -18.31 24.06 48.09
C LYS A 175 -19.12 23.00 47.35
N LEU A 176 -19.37 21.88 48.04
CA LEU A 176 -20.20 20.76 47.59
C LEU A 176 -21.64 21.24 47.31
N ASN A 177 -21.90 21.67 46.08
CA ASN A 177 -23.23 21.86 45.54
C ASN A 177 -23.46 20.80 44.46
N ILE A 178 -24.46 19.93 44.62
CA ILE A 178 -24.63 18.71 43.80
C ILE A 178 -24.93 19.06 42.31
N ASN A 179 -25.51 20.23 42.04
CA ASN A 179 -25.72 20.72 40.67
C ASN A 179 -24.46 21.25 39.99
N TRP A 180 -23.36 21.48 40.72
CA TRP A 180 -22.06 21.89 40.18
C TRP A 180 -21.20 20.73 39.68
N ALA A 181 -21.64 19.48 39.89
CA ALA A 181 -20.81 18.31 39.64
C ALA A 181 -20.56 18.00 38.15
N LEU A 182 -21.43 18.49 37.27
CA LEU A 182 -21.33 18.26 35.81
C LEU A 182 -20.56 19.37 35.07
N GLU A 183 -20.42 20.56 35.67
CA GLU A 183 -19.69 21.69 35.07
C GLU A 183 -18.25 21.81 35.60
N ASN A 184 -17.89 21.09 36.67
CA ASN A 184 -16.53 21.09 37.20
C ASN A 184 -15.65 20.07 36.47
N ASP A 185 -14.70 20.58 35.70
CA ASP A 185 -13.64 19.80 35.04
C ASP A 185 -12.93 18.84 36.01
N ASP A 186 -12.82 19.19 37.29
CA ASP A 186 -12.17 18.37 38.32
C ASP A 186 -12.85 17.00 38.53
N ILE A 187 -14.18 16.94 38.46
CA ILE A 187 -14.93 15.68 38.64
C ILE A 187 -14.79 14.81 37.39
N VAL A 188 -14.80 15.43 36.20
CA VAL A 188 -14.57 14.74 34.93
C VAL A 188 -13.16 14.14 34.90
N ILE A 189 -12.15 14.88 35.36
CA ILE A 189 -10.76 14.39 35.48
C ILE A 189 -10.69 13.22 36.46
N LEU A 190 -11.32 13.32 37.64
CA LEU A 190 -11.33 12.23 38.62
C LEU A 190 -11.99 10.97 38.07
N LEU A 191 -13.14 11.12 37.40
CA LEU A 191 -13.84 10.03 36.74
C LEU A 191 -12.96 9.41 35.63
N GLY A 192 -12.28 10.25 34.86
CA GLY A 192 -11.34 9.83 33.84
C GLY A 192 -10.18 9.01 34.41
N ILE A 193 -9.61 9.43 35.54
CA ILE A 193 -8.54 8.70 36.25
C ILE A 193 -9.07 7.36 36.80
N LEU A 194 -10.29 7.32 37.36
CA LEU A 194 -10.93 6.09 37.83
C LEU A 194 -11.12 5.08 36.69
N ILE A 195 -11.63 5.54 35.55
CA ILE A 195 -11.82 4.70 34.36
C ILE A 195 -10.46 4.23 33.82
N THR A 196 -9.45 5.09 33.76
CA THR A 196 -8.09 4.68 33.39
C THR A 196 -7.59 3.58 34.33
N GLY A 197 -7.70 3.77 35.65
CA GLY A 197 -7.28 2.78 36.65
C GLY A 197 -7.99 1.43 36.47
N PHE A 198 -9.28 1.45 36.11
CA PHE A 198 -10.03 0.25 35.73
C PHE A 198 -9.41 -0.46 34.53
N PHE A 199 -9.13 0.25 33.44
CA PHE A 199 -8.50 -0.37 32.26
C PHE A 199 -7.08 -0.87 32.53
N LEU A 200 -6.29 -0.13 33.33
CA LEU A 200 -4.94 -0.57 33.71
C LEU A 200 -4.96 -1.89 34.51
N SER A 201 -6.05 -2.19 35.23
CA SER A 201 -6.21 -3.41 36.02
C SER A 201 -6.32 -4.70 35.17
N PHE A 202 -6.65 -4.59 33.88
CA PHE A 202 -6.66 -5.72 32.95
C PHE A 202 -5.25 -6.18 32.54
N GLY A 203 -4.22 -5.38 32.82
CA GLY A 203 -2.82 -5.70 32.54
C GLY A 203 -2.40 -5.46 31.08
N SER A 204 -1.11 -5.58 30.83
CA SER A 204 -0.49 -5.19 29.55
C SER A 204 -0.97 -6.01 28.35
N LYS A 205 -1.32 -7.30 28.59
CA LYS A 205 -1.84 -8.20 27.55
C LYS A 205 -3.11 -7.67 26.90
N PHE A 206 -4.04 -7.10 27.67
CA PHE A 206 -5.28 -6.53 27.14
C PHE A 206 -5.02 -5.42 26.11
N PHE A 207 -4.10 -4.51 26.42
CA PHE A 207 -3.76 -3.40 25.52
C PHE A 207 -2.97 -3.87 24.29
N HIS A 208 -2.12 -4.89 24.44
CA HIS A 208 -1.43 -5.51 23.31
C HIS A 208 -2.44 -6.11 22.31
N ASP A 209 -3.39 -6.91 22.80
CA ASP A 209 -4.43 -7.52 21.97
C ASP A 209 -5.28 -6.43 21.28
N LEU A 210 -5.65 -5.36 21.99
CA LEU A 210 -6.42 -4.24 21.43
C LEU A 210 -5.63 -3.47 20.35
N LEU A 211 -4.32 -3.27 20.57
CA LEU A 211 -3.43 -2.63 19.60
C LEU A 211 -3.29 -3.49 18.33
N ASP A 212 -3.15 -4.80 18.47
CA ASP A 212 -3.09 -5.74 17.35
C ASP A 212 -4.38 -5.71 16.53
N TYR A 213 -5.55 -5.68 17.18
CA TYR A 213 -6.83 -5.55 16.49
C TYR A 213 -6.94 -4.22 15.72
N LEU A 214 -6.48 -3.12 16.29
CA LEU A 214 -6.51 -1.80 15.64
C LEU A 214 -5.52 -1.69 14.49
N LEU A 215 -4.30 -2.22 14.64
CA LEU A 215 -3.31 -2.24 13.55
C LEU A 215 -3.77 -3.16 12.41
N THR A 216 -4.37 -4.30 12.74
CA THR A 216 -4.97 -5.19 11.74
C THR A 216 -6.13 -4.49 11.02
N SER A 217 -6.99 -3.79 11.76
CA SER A 217 -8.08 -2.99 11.19
C SER A 217 -7.56 -1.85 10.32
N LYS A 218 -6.47 -1.17 10.73
CA LYS A 218 -5.78 -0.14 9.94
C LYS A 218 -5.24 -0.71 8.64
N ASN A 219 -4.57 -1.85 8.70
CA ASN A 219 -4.00 -2.52 7.54
C ASN A 219 -5.10 -3.04 6.59
N LEU A 220 -6.19 -3.58 7.14
CA LEU A 220 -7.35 -4.01 6.38
C LEU A 220 -8.03 -2.83 5.69
N ARG A 221 -8.23 -1.70 6.41
CA ARG A 221 -8.72 -0.45 5.85
C ARG A 221 -7.81 0.06 4.73
N ARG A 222 -6.48 0.07 4.92
CA ARG A 222 -5.51 0.48 3.89
C ARG A 222 -5.53 -0.43 2.65
N LYS A 223 -5.82 -1.73 2.83
CA LYS A 223 -5.93 -2.69 1.73
C LYS A 223 -7.26 -2.61 0.99
N LEU A 224 -8.34 -2.26 1.70
CA LEU A 224 -9.69 -2.17 1.12
C LEU A 224 -9.96 -0.83 0.43
N PHE A 225 -9.23 0.23 0.77
CA PHE A 225 -9.50 1.58 0.25
C PHE A 225 -8.23 2.19 -0.38
N SER A 226 -8.23 2.36 -1.71
CA SER A 226 -7.28 3.26 -2.37
C SER A 226 -7.47 4.67 -1.82
N LYS A 227 -6.40 5.49 -1.83
CA LYS A 227 -6.35 6.81 -1.17
C LYS A 227 -7.45 7.79 -1.65
N GLU A 228 -8.04 7.54 -2.82
CA GLU A 228 -9.13 8.31 -3.44
C GLU A 228 -10.51 8.04 -2.80
N LEU A 229 -10.76 6.83 -2.29
CA LEU A 229 -12.03 6.47 -1.65
C LEU A 229 -12.25 7.15 -0.29
N TYR A 230 -11.20 7.67 0.33
CA TYR A 230 -11.27 8.35 1.63
C TYR A 230 -12.01 9.69 1.60
N GLN A 231 -12.19 10.28 0.41
CA GLN A 231 -12.80 11.60 0.27
C GLN A 231 -14.29 11.55 -0.03
N LEU A 232 -14.85 10.37 -0.31
CA LEU A 232 -16.26 10.22 -0.64
C LEU A 232 -17.09 10.22 0.65
N GLN A 233 -17.95 11.23 0.82
CA GLN A 233 -18.75 11.45 2.02
C GLN A 233 -20.19 10.95 1.89
N SER A 234 -20.63 10.60 0.67
CA SER A 234 -22.02 10.19 0.41
C SER A 234 -22.14 8.87 -0.37
N ILE A 235 -23.26 8.18 -0.18
CA ILE A 235 -23.60 6.95 -0.94
C ILE A 235 -23.67 7.23 -2.44
N GLU A 236 -24.10 8.44 -2.82
CA GLU A 236 -24.21 8.84 -4.22
C GLU A 236 -22.83 9.11 -4.85
N GLU A 237 -21.89 9.67 -4.09
CA GLU A 237 -20.47 9.76 -4.48
C GLU A 237 -19.83 8.38 -4.60
N ILE A 238 -20.14 7.45 -3.70
CA ILE A 238 -19.70 6.06 -3.81
C ILE A 238 -20.28 5.43 -5.09
N ARG A 239 -21.56 5.65 -5.40
CA ARG A 239 -22.17 5.17 -6.66
C ARG A 239 -21.54 5.82 -7.89
N SER A 240 -21.31 7.13 -7.87
CA SER A 240 -20.64 7.86 -8.96
C SER A 240 -19.20 7.36 -9.15
N PHE A 241 -18.48 7.13 -8.05
CA PHE A 241 -17.13 6.58 -8.07
C PHE A 241 -17.12 5.14 -8.57
N LEU A 242 -18.12 4.33 -8.24
CA LEU A 242 -18.24 2.97 -8.74
C LEU A 242 -18.77 2.87 -10.18
N THR A 243 -19.40 3.92 -10.67
CA THR A 243 -19.74 4.08 -12.09
C THR A 243 -18.61 4.70 -12.90
N ASP A 244 -17.59 5.25 -12.23
CA ASP A 244 -16.39 5.74 -12.87
C ASP A 244 -15.62 4.58 -13.53
N ALA A 245 -15.27 4.81 -14.79
CA ALA A 245 -14.52 3.89 -15.64
C ALA A 245 -13.24 3.39 -14.99
N HIS A 246 -12.53 4.28 -14.28
CA HIS A 246 -11.25 3.95 -13.66
C HIS A 246 -11.43 2.93 -12.53
N THR A 247 -12.40 3.18 -11.66
CA THR A 247 -12.72 2.30 -10.54
C THR A 247 -13.16 0.92 -10.99
N GLN A 248 -14.05 0.85 -11.99
CA GLN A 248 -14.48 -0.43 -12.57
C GLN A 248 -13.29 -1.21 -13.13
N HIS A 249 -12.39 -0.54 -13.83
CA HIS A 249 -11.18 -1.14 -14.35
C HIS A 249 -10.34 -1.79 -13.24
N VAL A 250 -10.07 -1.07 -12.14
CA VAL A 250 -9.29 -1.59 -11.01
C VAL A 250 -9.96 -2.82 -10.37
N PHE A 251 -11.28 -2.82 -10.19
CA PHE A 251 -11.99 -3.99 -9.67
C PHE A 251 -11.93 -5.18 -10.62
N ILE A 252 -12.01 -4.96 -11.92
CA ILE A 252 -11.90 -6.01 -12.93
C ILE A 252 -10.47 -6.56 -12.97
N GLU A 253 -9.44 -5.72 -12.94
CA GLU A 253 -8.03 -6.15 -12.85
C GLU A 253 -7.81 -7.04 -11.63
N ASN A 254 -8.28 -6.62 -10.45
CA ASN A 254 -8.18 -7.41 -9.22
C ASN A 254 -8.94 -8.74 -9.31
N THR A 255 -10.12 -8.74 -9.94
CA THR A 255 -10.91 -9.94 -10.15
C THR A 255 -10.19 -10.91 -11.08
N VAL A 256 -9.66 -10.43 -12.20
CA VAL A 256 -8.88 -11.23 -13.14
C VAL A 256 -7.64 -11.81 -12.47
N GLU A 257 -6.92 -11.03 -11.65
CA GLU A 257 -5.75 -11.52 -10.93
C GLU A 257 -6.10 -12.63 -9.92
N LYS A 258 -7.24 -12.50 -9.21
CA LYS A 258 -7.76 -13.54 -8.31
C LYS A 258 -7.99 -14.87 -9.06
N TYR A 259 -8.55 -14.79 -10.27
CA TYR A 259 -8.87 -15.96 -11.09
C TYR A 259 -7.71 -16.46 -11.96
N LYS A 260 -6.61 -15.72 -12.05
CA LYS A 260 -5.45 -16.03 -12.89
C LYS A 260 -4.81 -17.37 -12.57
N ASN A 261 -4.73 -17.72 -11.30
CA ASN A 261 -4.13 -18.98 -10.88
C ASN A 261 -5.04 -20.20 -11.05
N THR A 262 -6.35 -20.01 -11.20
CA THR A 262 -7.32 -21.10 -11.28
C THR A 262 -7.80 -21.33 -12.72
N ILE A 263 -8.23 -20.27 -13.41
CA ILE A 263 -8.83 -20.38 -14.74
C ILE A 263 -7.75 -20.26 -15.83
N PHE A 264 -6.80 -19.34 -15.66
CA PHE A 264 -5.87 -18.96 -16.73
C PHE A 264 -4.56 -19.78 -16.77
N ARG A 265 -4.49 -20.92 -16.06
CA ARG A 265 -3.33 -21.85 -16.11
C ARG A 265 -3.42 -22.91 -17.21
N ARG A 266 -4.50 -22.94 -17.99
CA ARG A 266 -4.62 -23.92 -19.08
C ARG A 266 -3.59 -23.63 -20.18
N LYS A 267 -3.00 -24.69 -20.73
CA LYS A 267 -1.95 -24.59 -21.75
C LYS A 267 -2.43 -23.92 -23.05
N ASN A 268 -3.72 -24.02 -23.35
CA ASN A 268 -4.32 -23.42 -24.53
C ASN A 268 -4.58 -21.91 -24.39
N ILE A 269 -4.41 -21.33 -23.19
CA ILE A 269 -4.59 -19.89 -22.98
C ILE A 269 -3.29 -19.17 -23.29
N HIS A 270 -3.36 -18.26 -24.27
CA HIS A 270 -2.26 -17.47 -24.76
C HIS A 270 -2.08 -16.16 -23.98
N ASN A 271 -3.15 -15.40 -23.85
CA ASN A 271 -3.17 -14.07 -23.24
C ASN A 271 -4.55 -13.82 -22.62
N VAL A 272 -4.58 -12.99 -21.58
CA VAL A 272 -5.81 -12.46 -20.99
C VAL A 272 -5.68 -10.96 -20.97
N ALA A 273 -6.64 -10.27 -21.57
CA ALA A 273 -6.64 -8.82 -21.72
C ALA A 273 -7.97 -8.23 -21.25
N LEU A 274 -7.93 -6.95 -20.88
CA LEU A 274 -9.12 -6.16 -20.61
C LEU A 274 -9.44 -5.32 -21.84
N SER A 275 -10.68 -5.43 -22.31
CA SER A 275 -11.19 -4.64 -23.43
C SER A 275 -12.60 -4.13 -23.14
N HIS A 276 -13.13 -3.33 -24.06
CA HIS A 276 -14.52 -2.88 -24.05
C HIS A 276 -15.22 -3.37 -25.31
N HIS A 277 -16.38 -3.98 -25.15
CA HIS A 277 -17.18 -4.49 -26.26
C HIS A 277 -18.57 -3.87 -26.27
N LEU A 278 -19.12 -3.65 -27.46
CA LEU A 278 -20.51 -3.28 -27.61
C LEU A 278 -21.40 -4.51 -27.36
N ILE A 279 -22.14 -4.51 -26.26
CA ILE A 279 -23.16 -5.51 -25.94
C ILE A 279 -24.48 -4.75 -25.89
N ASN A 280 -25.42 -5.08 -26.78
CA ASN A 280 -26.71 -4.37 -26.90
C ASN A 280 -26.57 -2.85 -27.12
N GLY A 281 -25.57 -2.43 -27.92
CA GLY A 281 -25.34 -1.01 -28.24
C GLY A 281 -24.70 -0.17 -27.13
N LYS A 282 -24.35 -0.78 -25.98
CA LYS A 282 -23.60 -0.13 -24.91
C LYS A 282 -22.22 -0.74 -24.79
N GLN A 283 -21.21 0.07 -24.48
CA GLN A 283 -19.88 -0.45 -24.16
C GLN A 283 -19.90 -1.09 -22.77
N HIS A 284 -19.44 -2.33 -22.70
CA HIS A 284 -19.26 -3.06 -21.45
C HIS A 284 -17.80 -3.50 -21.35
N PRO A 285 -17.20 -3.45 -20.16
CA PRO A 285 -15.88 -4.03 -19.96
C PRO A 285 -16.00 -5.55 -20.06
N VAL A 286 -15.12 -6.15 -20.85
CA VAL A 286 -15.07 -7.58 -21.11
C VAL A 286 -13.66 -8.09 -20.87
N VAL A 287 -13.54 -9.31 -20.34
CA VAL A 287 -12.25 -10.01 -20.26
C VAL A 287 -12.06 -10.80 -21.54
N GLU A 288 -11.10 -10.40 -22.36
CA GLU A 288 -10.74 -11.12 -23.57
C GLU A 288 -9.73 -12.22 -23.23
N VAL A 289 -10.06 -13.46 -23.56
CA VAL A 289 -9.21 -14.64 -23.36
C VAL A 289 -8.82 -15.15 -24.74
N HIS A 290 -7.53 -15.02 -25.06
CA HIS A 290 -6.95 -15.44 -26.32
C HIS A 290 -6.51 -16.89 -26.19
N LEU A 291 -6.99 -17.75 -27.07
CA LEU A 291 -6.73 -19.18 -27.07
C LEU A 291 -5.91 -19.59 -28.30
N PHE A 292 -4.98 -20.53 -28.12
CA PHE A 292 -4.20 -21.12 -29.21
C PHE A 292 -5.03 -22.04 -30.11
N ASP A 293 -6.12 -22.57 -29.58
CA ASP A 293 -7.05 -23.47 -30.26
C ASP A 293 -8.48 -22.93 -30.18
N SER A 294 -9.44 -23.74 -30.63
CA SER A 294 -10.87 -23.45 -30.53
C SER A 294 -11.54 -24.07 -29.29
N ASP A 295 -10.78 -24.68 -28.37
CA ASP A 295 -11.35 -25.39 -27.22
C ASP A 295 -11.69 -24.44 -26.07
N THR A 296 -12.99 -24.14 -25.94
CA THR A 296 -13.55 -23.35 -24.84
C THR A 296 -14.19 -24.22 -23.75
N SER A 297 -14.10 -25.56 -23.86
CA SER A 297 -14.84 -26.47 -22.99
C SER A 297 -14.42 -26.32 -21.51
N GLY A 298 -15.39 -26.07 -20.63
CA GLY A 298 -15.16 -25.87 -19.21
C GLY A 298 -14.48 -24.54 -18.82
N LEU A 299 -14.33 -23.60 -19.75
CA LEU A 299 -13.99 -22.21 -19.40
C LEU A 299 -15.28 -21.45 -19.03
N PRO A 300 -15.26 -20.55 -18.03
CA PRO A 300 -16.45 -19.84 -17.57
C PRO A 300 -16.80 -18.66 -18.49
N GLN A 301 -18.07 -18.51 -18.85
CA GLN A 301 -18.54 -17.42 -19.72
C GLN A 301 -18.50 -16.02 -19.07
N ALA A 302 -18.35 -15.97 -17.73
CA ALA A 302 -18.19 -14.72 -16.99
C ALA A 302 -17.41 -14.96 -15.70
N LEU A 303 -16.69 -13.95 -15.23
CA LEU A 303 -16.05 -13.95 -13.92
C LEU A 303 -16.97 -13.29 -12.89
N PRO A 304 -17.31 -13.97 -11.79
CA PRO A 304 -18.07 -13.34 -10.73
C PRO A 304 -17.16 -12.33 -10.01
N MET A 305 -17.56 -11.06 -10.03
CA MET A 305 -16.95 -10.01 -9.24
C MET A 305 -17.60 -10.03 -7.85
N GLU A 306 -16.80 -10.26 -6.82
CA GLU A 306 -17.27 -10.11 -5.44
C GLU A 306 -17.37 -8.62 -5.10
N ALA A 307 -18.36 -8.28 -4.28
CA ALA A 307 -18.77 -6.96 -3.75
C ALA A 307 -17.83 -5.75 -4.00
N PRO A 308 -18.38 -4.55 -4.31
CA PRO A 308 -19.68 -4.07 -3.81
C PRO A 308 -20.92 -4.42 -4.63
N PHE A 309 -20.76 -4.96 -5.85
CA PHE A 309 -21.89 -5.41 -6.67
C PHE A 309 -21.68 -6.85 -7.10
N SER A 310 -22.74 -7.67 -7.04
CA SER A 310 -22.77 -8.95 -7.72
C SER A 310 -22.89 -8.67 -9.22
N TYR A 311 -21.75 -8.51 -9.87
CA TYR A 311 -21.63 -8.29 -11.30
C TYR A 311 -20.80 -9.42 -11.89
N ALA A 312 -21.28 -10.01 -12.98
CA ALA A 312 -20.55 -11.02 -13.72
C ALA A 312 -19.85 -10.34 -14.89
N ILE A 313 -18.53 -10.28 -14.87
CA ILE A 313 -17.73 -9.68 -15.94
C ILE A 313 -17.73 -10.66 -17.12
N PRO A 314 -18.34 -10.33 -18.26
CA PRO A 314 -18.41 -11.25 -19.39
C PRO A 314 -17.00 -11.58 -19.92
N ILE A 315 -16.80 -12.83 -20.32
CA ILE A 315 -15.58 -13.29 -20.98
C ILE A 315 -15.85 -13.44 -22.49
N ARG A 316 -14.97 -12.87 -23.31
CA ARG A 316 -14.94 -13.07 -24.77
C ARG A 316 -13.76 -13.96 -25.11
N TYR A 317 -14.00 -15.07 -25.81
CA TYR A 317 -12.94 -15.93 -26.30
C TYR A 317 -12.54 -15.54 -27.73
N ILE A 318 -11.26 -15.32 -27.94
CA ILE A 318 -10.66 -15.16 -29.28
C ILE A 318 -9.86 -16.43 -29.54
N THR A 319 -10.31 -17.25 -30.48
CA THR A 319 -9.77 -18.60 -30.72
C THR A 319 -8.74 -18.61 -31.85
N ASN A 320 -7.87 -19.61 -31.85
CA ASN A 320 -6.84 -19.82 -32.87
C ASN A 320 -5.88 -18.64 -33.06
N VAL A 321 -5.56 -17.92 -31.97
CA VAL A 321 -4.66 -16.77 -31.99
C VAL A 321 -3.24 -17.24 -32.20
N ALA A 322 -2.60 -16.76 -33.28
CA ALA A 322 -1.20 -17.04 -33.55
C ALA A 322 -0.29 -16.37 -32.51
N ILE A 323 0.75 -17.09 -32.06
CA ILE A 323 1.78 -16.54 -31.17
C ILE A 323 2.42 -15.32 -31.86
N PRO A 324 2.38 -14.13 -31.24
CA PRO A 324 3.05 -12.94 -31.73
C PRO A 324 4.54 -13.21 -31.93
N LYS A 325 5.04 -12.80 -33.09
CA LYS A 325 6.45 -12.92 -33.42
C LYS A 325 7.07 -11.54 -33.42
N VAL A 326 8.31 -11.45 -32.97
CA VAL A 326 9.10 -10.23 -33.12
C VAL A 326 9.16 -9.83 -34.59
N HIS A 327 8.98 -8.53 -34.85
CA HIS A 327 8.92 -7.99 -36.19
C HIS A 327 10.31 -7.56 -36.66
N ILE A 328 11.09 -8.51 -37.17
CA ILE A 328 12.45 -8.26 -37.69
C ILE A 328 12.44 -8.23 -39.23
N GLY A 329 12.93 -7.14 -39.84
CA GLY A 329 12.88 -6.89 -41.30
C GLY A 329 13.52 -5.55 -41.74
N MET A 330 13.74 -5.37 -43.04
CA MET A 330 14.61 -4.32 -43.62
C MET A 330 13.99 -2.92 -43.78
N GLY A 331 14.67 -1.91 -43.22
CA GLY A 331 14.51 -0.47 -43.47
C GLY A 331 15.26 0.38 -42.43
N ALA A 332 15.40 1.71 -42.64
CA ALA A 332 16.03 2.74 -41.76
C ALA A 332 16.57 2.22 -40.42
N GLU A 333 17.83 1.85 -40.50
CA GLU A 333 18.24 0.52 -40.14
C GLU A 333 19.11 0.63 -38.91
N ILE A 334 18.62 0.13 -37.78
CA ILE A 334 19.52 -0.27 -36.71
C ILE A 334 20.16 -1.60 -37.12
N LEU A 335 21.38 -1.54 -37.64
CA LEU A 335 22.19 -2.71 -37.96
C LEU A 335 23.27 -2.89 -36.90
N SER A 336 23.33 -4.04 -36.25
CA SER A 336 24.52 -4.41 -35.48
C SER A 336 25.59 -4.98 -36.42
N ILE A 337 26.80 -4.39 -36.41
CA ILE A 337 27.86 -4.65 -37.41
C ILE A 337 28.59 -5.98 -37.17
N ASN A 338 28.49 -6.58 -35.99
CA ASN A 338 29.38 -7.67 -35.57
C ASN A 338 29.04 -9.06 -36.16
N GLN A 339 28.22 -9.16 -37.22
CA GLN A 339 27.90 -10.44 -37.87
C GLN A 339 27.91 -10.36 -39.40
N THR A 340 28.31 -11.48 -40.01
CA THR A 340 28.36 -11.69 -41.47
C THR A 340 26.99 -11.45 -42.13
N SER A 341 27.03 -10.94 -43.36
CA SER A 341 25.94 -10.33 -44.14
C SER A 341 24.65 -11.15 -44.32
N ALA A 342 24.60 -12.41 -43.88
CA ALA A 342 23.49 -13.32 -44.16
C ALA A 342 22.31 -13.22 -43.16
N ASN A 343 22.50 -12.62 -41.97
CA ASN A 343 21.47 -12.53 -40.92
C ASN A 343 21.29 -11.09 -40.40
N GLN A 344 21.18 -10.12 -41.30
CA GLN A 344 20.90 -8.74 -40.90
C GLN A 344 19.45 -8.63 -40.41
N SER A 345 19.30 -8.62 -39.08
CA SER A 345 18.06 -8.22 -38.44
C SER A 345 18.01 -6.71 -38.37
N SER A 346 16.96 -6.12 -38.93
CA SER A 346 16.71 -4.70 -38.80
C SER A 346 15.46 -4.42 -38.00
N GLY A 347 15.49 -3.25 -37.37
CA GLY A 347 14.39 -2.68 -36.62
C GLY A 347 14.41 -1.17 -36.76
N THR A 348 13.40 -0.55 -36.17
CA THR A 348 13.13 0.87 -36.24
C THR A 348 13.85 1.61 -35.11
N PHE A 349 14.45 2.75 -35.43
CA PHE A 349 14.89 3.72 -34.43
C PHE A 349 13.66 4.40 -33.83
N GLY A 350 13.51 4.34 -32.52
CA GLY A 350 12.31 4.81 -31.84
C GLY A 350 12.25 6.32 -31.69
N CYS A 351 12.98 6.85 -30.72
CA CYS A 351 13.11 8.28 -30.46
C CYS A 351 14.41 8.59 -29.73
N VAL A 352 14.68 9.88 -29.53
CA VAL A 352 15.76 10.35 -28.66
C VAL A 352 15.22 10.55 -27.25
N VAL A 353 15.98 10.09 -26.26
CA VAL A 353 15.73 10.33 -24.84
C VAL A 353 16.90 11.06 -24.22
N ARG A 354 16.61 11.92 -23.26
CA ARG A 354 17.59 12.73 -22.55
C ARG A 354 17.70 12.25 -21.10
N SER A 355 18.92 12.01 -20.65
CA SER A 355 19.19 11.71 -19.23
C SER A 355 18.99 12.95 -18.39
N LYS A 356 18.10 12.92 -17.39
CA LYS A 356 17.87 14.05 -16.48
C LYS A 356 19.10 14.35 -15.61
N LEU A 357 19.95 13.35 -15.38
CA LEU A 357 21.15 13.46 -14.56
C LEU A 357 22.34 14.05 -15.31
N THR A 358 22.54 13.64 -16.56
CA THR A 358 23.75 13.98 -17.33
C THR A 358 23.49 14.92 -18.50
N ASN A 359 22.22 15.19 -18.81
CA ASN A 359 21.77 15.91 -19.99
C ASN A 359 22.21 15.29 -21.33
N LYS A 360 22.81 14.09 -21.31
CA LYS A 360 23.23 13.36 -22.51
C LYS A 360 22.02 12.75 -23.22
N LYS A 361 22.08 12.74 -24.55
CA LYS A 361 21.04 12.19 -25.43
C LYS A 361 21.38 10.75 -25.82
N PHE A 362 20.36 9.92 -25.94
CA PHE A 362 20.45 8.52 -26.32
C PHE A 362 19.33 8.16 -27.27
N GLY A 363 19.59 7.32 -28.27
CA GLY A 363 18.55 6.70 -29.08
C GLY A 363 17.92 5.53 -28.36
N ILE A 364 16.61 5.32 -28.53
CA ILE A 364 15.90 4.16 -27.98
C ILE A 364 15.41 3.23 -29.09
N THR A 365 15.52 1.93 -28.87
CA THR A 365 14.93 0.88 -29.72
C THR A 365 14.67 -0.38 -28.89
N CYS A 366 14.25 -1.47 -29.53
CA CYS A 366 14.05 -2.75 -28.85
C CYS A 366 15.37 -3.46 -28.55
N CYS A 367 15.45 -4.14 -27.40
CA CYS A 367 16.63 -4.94 -27.06
C CYS A 367 16.82 -6.12 -28.02
N HIS A 368 15.73 -6.75 -28.47
CA HIS A 368 15.85 -7.82 -29.46
C HIS A 368 16.32 -7.33 -30.84
N VAL A 369 16.10 -6.06 -31.20
CA VAL A 369 16.59 -5.51 -32.47
C VAL A 369 18.12 -5.46 -32.47
N VAL A 370 18.73 -4.97 -31.38
CA VAL A 370 20.20 -4.93 -31.24
C VAL A 370 20.82 -6.30 -30.94
N ASN A 371 20.02 -7.28 -30.52
CA ASN A 371 20.45 -8.65 -30.20
C ASN A 371 20.01 -9.69 -31.25
N PHE A 372 19.64 -9.28 -32.46
CA PHE A 372 19.33 -10.19 -33.57
C PHE A 372 18.14 -11.14 -33.32
N GLY A 373 17.11 -10.64 -32.66
CA GLY A 373 15.92 -11.40 -32.29
C GLY A 373 16.15 -12.42 -31.17
N LEU A 374 17.37 -12.48 -30.62
CA LEU A 374 17.69 -13.36 -29.50
C LEU A 374 17.07 -12.82 -28.22
N SER A 375 16.75 -13.78 -27.37
CA SER A 375 16.15 -13.54 -26.10
C SER A 375 17.21 -13.22 -25.03
N THR A 376 18.33 -13.90 -25.06
CA THR A 376 19.28 -13.77 -23.95
C THR A 376 19.89 -12.36 -23.91
N ARG A 377 20.00 -11.81 -22.70
CA ARG A 377 20.77 -10.60 -22.46
C ARG A 377 22.22 -10.95 -22.77
N ARG A 378 22.77 -10.46 -23.88
CA ARG A 378 24.22 -10.43 -24.02
C ARG A 378 24.74 -9.48 -22.95
N ARG A 379 25.53 -10.03 -22.01
CA ARG A 379 26.36 -9.19 -21.16
C ARG A 379 27.27 -8.45 -22.12
N ILE A 380 27.12 -7.13 -22.18
CA ILE A 380 27.97 -6.28 -22.99
C ILE A 380 29.36 -6.46 -22.39
N ASP A 381 30.24 -7.09 -23.14
CA ASP A 381 31.65 -7.14 -22.82
C ASP A 381 32.19 -5.71 -22.94
N PRO A 382 32.77 -5.12 -21.89
CA PRO A 382 33.34 -3.78 -21.96
C PRO A 382 34.35 -3.64 -23.11
N ASP A 383 35.03 -4.74 -23.47
CA ASP A 383 36.05 -4.76 -24.51
C ASP A 383 35.47 -5.01 -25.91
N ASN A 384 34.17 -5.33 -26.01
CA ASN A 384 33.50 -5.62 -27.28
C ASN A 384 32.04 -5.11 -27.27
N VAL A 385 31.90 -3.80 -27.08
CA VAL A 385 30.61 -3.12 -27.13
C VAL A 385 30.06 -3.20 -28.57
N PRO A 386 28.87 -3.78 -28.79
CA PRO A 386 28.27 -3.83 -30.11
C PRO A 386 28.13 -2.43 -30.69
N ILE A 387 28.70 -2.24 -31.88
CA ILE A 387 28.50 -1.02 -32.66
C ILE A 387 27.16 -1.17 -33.38
N VAL A 388 26.31 -0.17 -33.21
CA VAL A 388 25.00 -0.04 -33.83
C VAL A 388 25.10 1.00 -34.93
N LYS A 389 24.85 0.57 -36.16
CA LYS A 389 24.67 1.46 -37.31
C LYS A 389 23.26 1.99 -37.30
N ILE A 390 23.09 3.30 -37.34
CA ILE A 390 21.82 3.95 -37.67
C ILE A 390 21.94 4.41 -39.13
N LYS A 391 21.12 3.84 -40.01
CA LYS A 391 21.02 4.28 -41.40
C LYS A 391 19.75 5.09 -41.59
N ASP A 392 19.91 6.34 -42.00
CA ASP A 392 18.83 7.06 -42.66
C ASP A 392 18.68 6.50 -44.10
N ARG A 393 17.44 6.41 -44.58
CA ARG A 393 17.15 6.02 -45.97
C ARG A 393 17.59 7.07 -46.98
N GLU A 394 17.60 8.35 -46.59
CA GLU A 394 17.88 9.47 -47.49
C GLU A 394 19.30 10.02 -47.30
N LEU A 395 19.79 10.04 -46.06
CA LEU A 395 21.12 10.55 -45.73
C LEU A 395 22.16 9.41 -45.67
N GLN A 396 23.25 9.58 -46.41
CA GLN A 396 24.38 8.64 -46.48
C GLN A 396 25.34 8.58 -45.26
N PRO A 397 25.21 9.29 -44.11
CA PRO A 397 26.04 8.95 -42.96
C PRO A 397 25.43 7.76 -42.22
N VAL A 398 26.07 6.61 -42.38
CA VAL A 398 25.95 5.47 -41.47
C VAL A 398 26.56 5.89 -40.15
N ILE A 399 25.77 6.01 -39.09
CA ILE A 399 26.30 6.39 -37.78
C ILE A 399 26.58 5.15 -36.97
N GLU A 400 27.84 4.99 -36.60
CA GLU A 400 28.32 3.92 -35.74
C GLU A 400 28.32 4.40 -34.28
N GLU A 401 27.26 4.08 -33.54
CA GLU A 401 27.15 4.40 -32.12
C GLU A 401 27.33 3.15 -31.24
N LEU A 402 27.77 3.38 -30.01
CA LEU A 402 27.93 2.30 -29.05
C LEU A 402 26.59 1.93 -28.40
N LEU A 403 26.35 0.63 -28.24
CA LEU A 403 25.28 0.15 -27.38
C LEU A 403 25.59 0.53 -25.93
N HIS A 404 24.91 1.54 -25.41
CA HIS A 404 25.10 2.01 -24.03
C HIS A 404 24.57 0.99 -23.02
N TRP A 405 23.36 0.50 -23.28
CA TRP A 405 22.65 -0.34 -22.34
C TRP A 405 21.52 -1.07 -23.03
N ASN A 406 21.24 -2.30 -22.61
CA ASN A 406 20.01 -2.99 -22.98
C ASN A 406 19.47 -3.80 -21.81
N ILE A 407 18.16 -4.02 -21.83
CA ILE A 407 17.50 -4.95 -20.94
C ILE A 407 16.44 -5.71 -21.70
N ARG A 408 16.33 -6.98 -21.35
CA ARG A 408 15.12 -7.72 -21.58
C ARG A 408 14.67 -8.40 -20.31
N SER A 409 13.43 -8.15 -19.95
CA SER A 409 12.75 -8.71 -18.79
C SER A 409 11.27 -8.87 -19.15
N PRO A 410 10.45 -9.51 -18.31
CA PRO A 410 9.02 -9.54 -18.54
C PRO A 410 8.39 -8.14 -18.74
N LYS A 411 9.01 -7.06 -18.25
CA LYS A 411 8.46 -5.71 -18.35
C LYS A 411 9.09 -4.85 -19.45
N PHE A 412 10.26 -5.23 -19.95
CA PHE A 412 11.06 -4.37 -20.81
C PHE A 412 11.72 -5.17 -21.93
N ASP A 413 11.77 -4.58 -23.10
CA ASP A 413 12.57 -5.03 -24.25
C ASP A 413 13.13 -3.78 -24.92
N ILE A 414 14.13 -3.18 -24.25
CA ILE A 414 14.60 -1.82 -24.55
C ILE A 414 16.12 -1.81 -24.64
N ALA A 415 16.63 -1.11 -25.65
CA ALA A 415 18.04 -0.77 -25.80
C ALA A 415 18.21 0.75 -25.92
N LEU A 416 19.28 1.25 -25.30
CA LEU A 416 19.78 2.62 -25.40
C LEU A 416 21.06 2.62 -26.23
N ILE A 417 21.09 3.48 -27.23
CA ILE A 417 22.21 3.67 -28.16
C ILE A 417 22.81 5.05 -27.89
N GLY A 418 24.12 5.13 -27.68
CA GLY A 418 24.83 6.39 -27.45
C GLY A 418 25.80 6.37 -26.26
N PRO A 419 26.14 7.54 -25.68
CA PRO A 419 25.52 8.85 -25.92
C PRO A 419 25.69 9.31 -27.37
N LEU A 420 24.63 9.88 -27.95
CA LEU A 420 24.67 10.41 -29.31
C LEU A 420 25.60 11.63 -29.35
N THR A 421 26.54 11.65 -30.30
CA THR A 421 27.50 12.76 -30.45
C THR A 421 27.46 13.37 -31.85
N GLY A 422 27.90 14.63 -32.00
CA GLY A 422 28.07 15.29 -33.30
C GLY A 422 26.76 15.69 -33.99
N THR A 423 26.63 15.37 -35.29
CA THR A 423 25.53 15.82 -36.17
C THR A 423 24.14 15.43 -35.67
N TYR A 424 23.99 14.40 -34.82
CA TYR A 424 22.72 14.03 -34.17
C TYR A 424 22.24 14.98 -33.07
N GLU A 425 23.06 15.89 -32.55
CA GLU A 425 22.52 17.03 -31.78
C GLU A 425 21.67 17.95 -32.68
N ASN A 426 21.94 17.93 -33.99
CA ASN A 426 21.36 18.79 -35.01
C ASN A 426 20.49 18.05 -36.04
N ILE A 427 20.15 16.77 -35.84
CA ILE A 427 19.12 16.11 -36.66
C ILE A 427 17.77 16.62 -36.21
N ARG A 428 17.49 17.83 -36.68
CA ARG A 428 16.30 18.63 -36.45
C ARG A 428 15.45 18.78 -37.70
N ASP A 429 15.97 18.37 -38.88
CA ASP A 429 15.48 18.85 -40.18
C ASP A 429 15.04 17.78 -41.19
N ASP A 430 15.08 16.47 -40.90
CA ASP A 430 14.49 15.44 -41.79
C ASP A 430 13.11 14.97 -41.31
N GLN A 431 12.28 14.43 -42.21
CA GLN A 431 10.88 14.11 -41.90
C GLN A 431 10.69 13.01 -40.84
N GLN A 432 11.69 12.17 -40.59
CA GLN A 432 11.60 11.11 -39.58
C GLN A 432 12.05 11.61 -38.19
N THR A 433 12.92 12.62 -38.14
CA THR A 433 13.26 13.38 -36.92
C THR A 433 12.35 14.58 -36.64
N ALA A 434 11.65 15.10 -37.64
CA ALA A 434 10.56 16.05 -37.44
C ALA A 434 9.52 15.47 -36.49
N LEU A 435 9.29 14.15 -36.54
CA LEU A 435 8.38 13.47 -35.63
C LEU A 435 8.90 13.40 -34.20
N THR A 436 10.20 13.19 -33.97
CA THR A 436 10.74 13.22 -32.60
C THR A 436 10.52 14.57 -31.91
N HIS A 437 10.46 15.67 -32.67
CA HIS A 437 10.13 17.01 -32.16
C HIS A 437 8.63 17.28 -32.00
N ILE A 438 7.79 16.50 -32.68
CA ILE A 438 6.33 16.56 -32.54
C ILE A 438 5.88 15.71 -31.36
N LEU A 439 6.68 14.71 -30.96
CA LEU A 439 6.35 13.87 -29.81
C LEU A 439 6.31 14.69 -28.52
N GLY A 440 5.22 14.53 -27.80
CA GLY A 440 5.06 15.05 -26.45
C GLY A 440 5.79 14.20 -25.42
N LYS A 441 5.47 14.45 -24.15
CA LYS A 441 5.95 13.64 -23.03
C LYS A 441 5.43 12.21 -23.13
N SER A 442 6.08 11.28 -22.44
CA SER A 442 5.54 9.93 -22.26
C SER A 442 4.43 9.92 -21.21
N ARG A 443 3.38 9.13 -21.46
CA ARG A 443 2.29 8.91 -20.50
C ARG A 443 1.96 7.43 -20.35
N THR A 444 1.29 7.10 -19.25
CA THR A 444 0.70 5.78 -19.04
C THR A 444 -0.68 5.74 -19.70
N ILE A 445 -1.07 4.58 -20.22
CA ILE A 445 -2.43 4.36 -20.71
C ILE A 445 -3.40 4.28 -19.54
N SER A 446 -4.52 4.97 -19.68
CA SER A 446 -5.62 5.03 -18.73
C SER A 446 -6.78 4.13 -19.18
N PRO A 447 -7.72 3.79 -18.27
CA PRO A 447 -8.92 3.03 -18.66
C PRO A 447 -9.77 3.70 -19.75
N VAL A 448 -9.81 5.04 -19.74
CA VAL A 448 -10.52 5.86 -20.73
C VAL A 448 -9.99 5.62 -22.15
N ASP A 449 -8.70 5.32 -22.30
CA ASP A 449 -8.12 5.05 -23.61
C ASP A 449 -8.70 3.78 -24.27
N PHE A 450 -9.09 2.78 -23.48
CA PHE A 450 -9.73 1.56 -23.99
C PHE A 450 -11.19 1.80 -24.36
N GLU A 451 -11.90 2.59 -23.57
CA GLU A 451 -13.30 2.96 -23.83
C GLU A 451 -13.41 3.80 -25.10
N GLN A 452 -12.57 4.82 -25.22
CA GLN A 452 -12.55 5.71 -26.37
C GLN A 452 -11.85 5.11 -27.58
N GLN A 453 -11.19 3.96 -27.42
CA GLN A 453 -10.33 3.34 -28.42
C GLN A 453 -9.37 4.38 -29.02
N THR A 454 -8.60 5.04 -28.15
CA THR A 454 -7.72 6.16 -28.50
C THR A 454 -6.94 5.84 -29.78
N GLN A 455 -6.95 6.81 -30.71
CA GLN A 455 -6.25 6.68 -31.98
C GLN A 455 -4.75 6.80 -31.76
N VAL A 456 -4.00 5.87 -32.34
CA VAL A 456 -2.54 5.78 -32.18
C VAL A 456 -1.85 5.72 -33.53
N GLY A 457 -0.65 6.27 -33.58
CA GLY A 457 0.22 6.26 -34.74
C GLY A 457 1.60 5.72 -34.40
N PHE A 458 2.29 5.19 -35.41
CA PHE A 458 3.73 4.94 -35.34
C PHE A 458 4.34 5.02 -36.74
N TYR A 459 5.65 5.25 -36.79
CA TYR A 459 6.43 5.22 -38.03
C TYR A 459 7.33 4.00 -38.01
N GLY A 460 6.87 2.94 -38.65
CA GLY A 460 7.61 1.71 -38.80
C GLY A 460 8.54 1.80 -39.99
N VAL A 461 9.67 1.14 -39.89
CA VAL A 461 10.62 1.21 -40.98
C VAL A 461 10.18 0.46 -42.23
N SER A 462 9.46 -0.63 -42.03
CA SER A 462 8.96 -1.44 -43.12
C SER A 462 7.60 -0.96 -43.57
N SER A 463 6.72 -0.59 -42.64
CA SER A 463 5.35 -0.15 -42.94
C SER A 463 5.20 1.35 -43.22
N GLY A 464 6.20 2.18 -42.93
CA GLY A 464 6.05 3.63 -42.95
C GLY A 464 5.13 4.12 -41.83
N PHE A 465 4.43 5.22 -42.07
CA PHE A 465 3.40 5.68 -41.13
C PHE A 465 2.21 4.74 -41.12
N GLN A 466 1.79 4.33 -39.93
CA GLN A 466 0.61 3.51 -39.71
C GLN A 466 -0.25 4.10 -38.62
N GLU A 467 -1.56 3.96 -38.78
CA GLU A 467 -2.57 4.41 -37.82
C GLU A 467 -3.42 3.23 -37.36
N GLY A 468 -3.83 3.26 -36.10
CA GLY A 468 -4.78 2.32 -35.54
C GLY A 468 -5.41 2.85 -34.26
N ARG A 469 -5.88 1.93 -33.43
CA ARG A 469 -6.51 2.22 -32.15
C ARG A 469 -6.01 1.27 -31.08
N ILE A 470 -6.06 1.73 -29.83
CA ILE A 470 -5.85 0.85 -28.67
C ILE A 470 -7.03 -0.12 -28.60
N ALA A 471 -6.72 -1.42 -28.66
CA ALA A 471 -7.71 -2.49 -28.58
C ALA A 471 -7.90 -2.97 -27.15
N SER A 472 -6.78 -3.23 -26.45
CA SER A 472 -6.78 -3.80 -25.11
C SER A 472 -5.42 -3.65 -24.43
N LYS A 473 -5.36 -3.98 -23.15
CA LYS A 473 -4.12 -4.15 -22.38
C LYS A 473 -4.11 -5.52 -21.74
N SER A 474 -2.98 -6.21 -21.85
CA SER A 474 -2.77 -7.52 -21.24
C SER A 474 -2.83 -7.38 -19.71
N LEU A 475 -3.75 -8.13 -19.08
CA LEU A 475 -3.90 -8.23 -17.62
C LEU A 475 -2.97 -9.31 -17.03
N GLY A 476 -1.75 -9.37 -17.54
CA GLY A 476 -0.78 -10.33 -17.06
C GLY A 476 0.34 -10.60 -18.02
N MET A 477 0.19 -11.64 -18.83
CA MET A 477 1.30 -12.36 -19.45
C MET A 477 0.98 -12.62 -20.92
N ALA A 478 1.57 -11.85 -21.84
CA ALA A 478 1.53 -12.09 -23.27
C ALA A 478 2.78 -12.88 -23.69
N LYS A 479 2.62 -14.08 -24.25
CA LYS A 479 3.76 -14.84 -24.77
C LYS A 479 4.19 -14.28 -26.12
N ILE A 480 5.47 -13.96 -26.25
CA ILE A 480 6.05 -13.46 -27.50
C ILE A 480 7.15 -14.41 -27.93
N ALA A 481 7.06 -14.89 -29.17
CA ALA A 481 8.07 -15.76 -29.76
C ALA A 481 9.25 -14.91 -30.27
N TYR A 482 10.39 -15.09 -29.62
CA TYR A 482 11.70 -14.65 -30.09
C TYR A 482 12.36 -15.80 -30.88
N HIS A 483 13.52 -15.57 -31.46
CA HIS A 483 14.18 -16.56 -32.34
C HIS A 483 14.59 -17.85 -31.60
N ASP A 484 14.98 -17.72 -30.33
CA ASP A 484 15.54 -18.78 -29.49
C ASP A 484 14.56 -19.29 -28.43
N GLN A 485 13.62 -18.47 -27.96
CA GLN A 485 12.61 -18.90 -26.98
C GLN A 485 11.34 -18.05 -27.02
N GLU A 486 10.27 -18.56 -26.41
CA GLU A 486 9.11 -17.76 -26.04
C GLU A 486 9.37 -17.03 -24.73
N VAL A 487 9.01 -15.74 -24.66
CA VAL A 487 9.10 -14.95 -23.43
C VAL A 487 7.76 -14.35 -23.11
N THR A 488 7.41 -14.47 -21.85
CA THR A 488 6.18 -13.92 -21.32
C THR A 488 6.38 -12.48 -20.87
N MET A 489 5.74 -11.55 -21.57
CA MET A 489 5.82 -10.12 -21.32
C MET A 489 4.59 -9.62 -20.55
N GLN A 490 4.75 -8.57 -19.75
CA GLN A 490 3.76 -7.99 -18.87
C GLN A 490 3.35 -6.60 -19.32
N ASP A 491 2.13 -6.20 -18.95
CA ASP A 491 1.58 -4.86 -19.19
C ASP A 491 1.59 -4.43 -20.66
N ILE A 492 1.48 -5.41 -21.58
CA ILE A 492 1.55 -5.16 -23.02
C ILE A 492 0.27 -4.51 -23.52
N ILE A 493 0.45 -3.47 -24.33
CA ILE A 493 -0.61 -2.73 -24.99
C ILE A 493 -0.83 -3.37 -26.35
N MET A 494 -2.08 -3.66 -26.68
CA MET A 494 -2.47 -4.25 -27.96
C MET A 494 -3.14 -3.17 -28.80
N ILE A 495 -2.61 -2.94 -29.99
CA ILE A 495 -3.13 -1.95 -30.95
C ILE A 495 -3.44 -2.63 -32.27
N GLY A 496 -4.38 -2.08 -33.04
CA GLY A 496 -4.73 -2.63 -34.35
C GLY A 496 -5.71 -1.75 -35.10
N LYS A 497 -6.10 -2.20 -36.29
CA LYS A 497 -7.15 -1.58 -37.10
C LYS A 497 -8.41 -2.42 -37.02
N LYS A 498 -9.46 -1.83 -36.45
CA LYS A 498 -10.78 -2.45 -36.35
C LYS A 498 -11.40 -2.58 -37.75
N GLN A 499 -11.86 -3.78 -38.10
CA GLN A 499 -12.52 -4.09 -39.36
C GLN A 499 -14.05 -3.93 -39.24
N GLU A 500 -14.77 -4.01 -40.36
CA GLU A 500 -16.23 -3.88 -40.38
C GLU A 500 -16.97 -4.98 -39.59
N ASP A 501 -16.38 -6.16 -39.51
CA ASP A 501 -16.89 -7.33 -38.78
C ASP A 501 -16.52 -7.32 -37.28
N ASP A 502 -16.06 -6.18 -36.76
CA ASP A 502 -15.58 -6.00 -35.39
C ASP A 502 -14.28 -6.77 -35.06
N SER A 503 -13.68 -7.45 -36.04
CA SER A 503 -12.36 -8.09 -35.89
C SER A 503 -11.23 -7.06 -35.89
N TRP A 504 -10.07 -7.45 -35.38
CA TRP A 504 -8.87 -6.63 -35.38
C TRP A 504 -7.86 -7.16 -36.39
N ARG A 505 -7.12 -6.23 -37.00
CA ARG A 505 -5.99 -6.53 -37.88
C ARG A 505 -4.74 -5.80 -37.37
N SER A 506 -3.61 -6.51 -37.34
CA SER A 506 -2.32 -5.90 -36.99
C SER A 506 -1.98 -4.79 -37.98
N ILE A 507 -1.44 -3.70 -37.46
CA ILE A 507 -0.99 -2.54 -38.24
C ILE A 507 0.52 -2.52 -38.44
N SER A 508 1.25 -3.40 -37.73
CA SER A 508 2.69 -3.57 -37.88
C SER A 508 3.06 -4.78 -38.71
N GLN A 509 4.26 -4.74 -39.28
CA GLN A 509 4.90 -5.85 -39.98
C GLN A 509 6.37 -6.01 -39.59
N LYS A 510 6.97 -7.12 -40.04
CA LYS A 510 8.39 -7.42 -39.83
C LYS A 510 9.29 -6.24 -40.23
N GLY A 511 10.09 -5.76 -39.28
CA GLY A 511 10.99 -4.61 -39.37
C GLY A 511 10.55 -3.42 -38.51
N ASP A 512 9.28 -3.38 -38.11
CA ASP A 512 8.73 -2.24 -37.35
C ASP A 512 9.08 -2.28 -35.85
N SER A 513 9.68 -3.36 -35.36
CA SER A 513 10.13 -3.46 -33.96
C SER A 513 11.05 -2.28 -33.60
N GLY A 514 10.76 -1.61 -32.50
CA GLY A 514 11.49 -0.41 -32.05
C GLY A 514 10.81 0.90 -32.40
N ALA A 515 9.72 0.88 -33.19
CA ALA A 515 8.96 2.08 -33.48
C ALA A 515 8.26 2.62 -32.22
N ILE A 516 8.23 3.95 -32.07
CA ILE A 516 7.47 4.61 -31.01
C ILE A 516 6.01 4.71 -31.40
N VAL A 517 5.15 4.26 -30.49
CA VAL A 517 3.71 4.39 -30.59
C VAL A 517 3.26 5.59 -29.75
N PHE A 518 2.52 6.49 -30.37
CA PHE A 518 2.05 7.73 -29.77
C PHE A 518 0.56 7.96 -30.00
N ASP A 519 -0.06 8.76 -29.14
CA ASP A 519 -1.44 9.21 -29.26
C ASP A 519 -1.54 10.24 -30.41
N LEU A 520 -2.41 10.02 -31.40
CA LEU A 520 -2.53 10.92 -32.55
C LEU A 520 -3.11 12.30 -32.20
N LYS A 521 -3.82 12.42 -31.09
CA LYS A 521 -4.44 13.67 -30.62
C LYS A 521 -3.49 14.47 -29.73
N THR A 522 -2.86 13.82 -28.76
CA THR A 522 -2.00 14.51 -27.78
C THR A 522 -0.52 14.47 -28.14
N LEU A 523 -0.14 13.61 -29.09
CA LEU A 523 1.23 13.34 -29.50
C LEU A 523 2.11 12.76 -28.40
N GLU A 524 1.51 12.38 -27.26
CA GLU A 524 2.24 11.79 -26.14
C GLU A 524 2.66 10.35 -26.46
N VAL A 525 3.87 10.01 -26.01
CA VAL A 525 4.45 8.68 -26.23
C VAL A 525 3.82 7.66 -25.29
N LEU A 526 3.27 6.59 -25.85
CA LEU A 526 2.66 5.50 -25.10
C LEU A 526 3.66 4.37 -24.85
N GLY A 527 4.42 3.99 -25.88
CA GLY A 527 5.23 2.79 -25.81
C GLY A 527 6.10 2.52 -27.02
N LEU A 528 6.74 1.34 -26.99
CA LEU A 528 7.64 0.84 -28.01
C LEU A 528 7.04 -0.43 -28.64
N LEU A 529 6.89 -0.44 -29.96
CA LEU A 529 6.39 -1.59 -30.70
C LEU A 529 7.41 -2.74 -30.69
N ILE A 530 6.99 -3.95 -30.29
CA ILE A 530 7.91 -5.09 -30.13
C ILE A 530 7.58 -6.32 -30.97
N ALA A 531 6.30 -6.51 -31.33
CA ALA A 531 5.84 -7.71 -32.01
C ALA A 531 4.47 -7.47 -32.68
N GLY A 532 4.02 -8.44 -33.47
CA GLY A 532 2.67 -8.49 -34.02
C GLY A 532 2.27 -9.89 -34.45
N ASN A 533 0.96 -10.11 -34.57
CA ASN A 533 0.38 -11.30 -35.20
C ASN A 533 -0.61 -10.87 -36.30
N SER A 534 -1.57 -11.73 -36.67
CA SER A 534 -2.60 -11.37 -37.65
C SER A 534 -3.58 -10.30 -37.16
N GLU A 535 -3.81 -10.23 -35.85
CA GLU A 535 -4.87 -9.45 -35.24
C GLU A 535 -4.37 -8.15 -34.60
N TYR A 536 -3.21 -8.20 -33.93
CA TYR A 536 -2.72 -7.12 -33.09
C TYR A 536 -1.22 -6.88 -33.27
N SER A 537 -0.86 -5.61 -33.06
CA SER A 537 0.49 -5.13 -32.82
C SER A 537 0.68 -4.93 -31.31
N TYR A 538 1.84 -5.35 -30.79
CA TYR A 538 2.13 -5.43 -29.35
C TYR A 538 3.16 -4.39 -28.96
N VAL A 539 2.84 -3.59 -27.95
CA VAL A 539 3.59 -2.39 -27.56
C VAL A 539 3.92 -2.46 -26.06
N ILE A 540 5.19 -2.28 -25.71
CA ILE A 540 5.62 -2.16 -24.30
C ILE A 540 5.43 -0.71 -23.84
N PRO A 541 4.78 -0.46 -22.68
CA PRO A 541 4.69 0.88 -22.11
C PRO A 541 6.08 1.47 -21.83
N LEU A 542 6.34 2.68 -22.33
CA LEU A 542 7.67 3.29 -22.21
C LEU A 542 7.85 4.07 -20.91
N GLN A 543 6.77 4.66 -20.38
CA GLN A 543 6.83 5.53 -19.21
C GLN A 543 7.44 4.90 -17.94
N PRO A 544 7.14 3.62 -17.60
CA PRO A 544 7.77 2.96 -16.45
C PRO A 544 9.29 2.86 -16.58
N PHE A 545 9.81 2.66 -17.79
CA PHE A 545 11.25 2.61 -18.04
C PHE A 545 11.89 3.98 -17.85
N LEU A 546 11.33 5.02 -18.47
CA LEU A 546 11.86 6.39 -18.40
C LEU A 546 11.88 6.90 -16.95
N SER A 547 10.83 6.61 -16.19
CA SER A 547 10.74 6.96 -14.77
C SER A 547 11.75 6.21 -13.91
N LEU A 548 11.95 4.90 -14.16
CA LEU A 548 12.90 4.07 -13.41
C LEU A 548 14.36 4.48 -13.63
N LYS A 549 14.66 5.07 -14.78
CA LYS A 549 16.02 5.35 -15.24
C LYS A 549 16.36 6.84 -15.32
N ASP A 550 15.47 7.71 -14.83
CA ASP A 550 15.61 9.16 -14.88
C ASP A 550 15.89 9.70 -16.29
N TYR A 551 15.16 9.19 -17.28
CA TYR A 551 15.14 9.70 -18.65
C TYR A 551 13.83 10.46 -18.93
N GLU A 552 13.87 11.31 -19.96
CA GLU A 552 12.69 11.92 -20.57
C GLU A 552 12.81 11.90 -22.09
N ILE A 553 11.68 12.01 -22.78
CA ILE A 553 11.68 12.18 -24.24
C ILE A 553 12.34 13.53 -24.55
N ASP A 554 13.27 13.53 -25.50
CA ASP A 554 13.92 14.74 -25.98
C ASP A 554 12.99 15.48 -26.95
N THR A 555 12.08 16.29 -26.41
CA THR A 555 11.11 17.10 -27.17
C THR A 555 11.78 18.28 -27.85
#